data_AF-A0A963EM61-F1
#
_entry.id   AF-A0A963EM61-F1
#
_cell.length_a   1.000
_cell.length_b   1.000
_cell.length_c   1.000
_cell.angle_alpha   90.00
_cell.angle_beta   90.00
_cell.angle_gamma   90.00
#
_symmetry.space_group_name_H-M   'P 1'
#
loop_
_entity.id
_entity.type
_entity.pdbx_description
1 polymer ?
#
loop_
_entity_poly.entity_id
_entity_poly.type
_entity_poly.pdbx_seq_one_letter_code
_entity_poly.pdbx_strand_id
1 'polypeptide(L)'
;MRRGLSSSEREPVSEMWIVDTLTRLIFGDVDHFDSRESLVIDAFRSVDANVLRDTPAQMGDYLRNLGVREMIHLVTRIRTQIDSDASAMLGDATAGLATLHRRGTL
;
A
#
# COMPACT_ATOMS: atom_id res chain seq x y z
N MET A 1 -6.80 -27.60 24.51
CA MET A 1 -7.60 -26.59 23.76
C MET A 1 -6.83 -26.21 22.51
N ARG A 2 -7.21 -26.74 21.34
CA ARG A 2 -6.60 -26.40 20.05
C ARG A 2 -7.19 -25.07 19.58
N ARG A 3 -6.39 -24.02 19.47
CA ARG A 3 -6.76 -22.79 18.77
C ARG A 3 -6.04 -22.83 17.41
N GLY A 4 -6.74 -23.35 16.41
CA GLY A 4 -6.33 -23.17 15.01
C GLY A 4 -6.60 -21.72 14.63
N LEU A 5 -5.54 -20.99 14.31
CA LEU A 5 -5.64 -19.73 13.57
C LEU A 5 -5.13 -20.03 12.16
N SER A 6 -5.99 -20.70 11.40
CA SER A 6 -5.86 -20.81 9.96
C SER A 6 -6.42 -19.54 9.34
N SER A 7 -5.68 -18.98 8.38
CA SER A 7 -5.99 -17.80 7.57
C SER A 7 -5.65 -16.44 8.23
N SER A 8 -4.37 -16.06 8.11
CA SER A 8 -3.98 -14.64 8.04
C SER A 8 -3.69 -14.31 6.57
N GLU A 9 -4.68 -14.58 5.72
CA GLU A 9 -4.64 -14.19 4.31
C GLU A 9 -5.27 -12.80 4.21
N ARG A 10 -4.41 -11.78 4.05
CA ARG A 10 -4.76 -10.44 3.53
C ARG A 10 -5.87 -9.72 4.29
N GLU A 11 -5.62 -9.39 5.56
CA GLU A 11 -6.39 -8.33 6.20
C GLU A 11 -6.12 -7.02 5.42
N PRO A 12 -7.17 -6.32 4.94
CA PRO A 12 -7.00 -5.09 4.17
C PRO A 12 -6.19 -4.08 4.99
N VAL A 13 -5.29 -3.34 4.34
CA VAL A 13 -4.47 -2.32 5.01
C VAL A 13 -5.42 -1.30 5.62
N SER A 14 -5.53 -1.32 6.95
CA SER A 14 -6.37 -0.37 7.68
C SER A 14 -5.76 1.02 7.58
N GLU A 15 -6.60 2.06 7.58
CA GLU A 15 -6.16 3.45 7.55
C GLU A 15 -5.16 3.78 8.65
N MET A 16 -5.31 3.17 9.84
CA MET A 16 -4.39 3.35 10.95
C MET A 16 -2.97 2.88 10.62
N TRP A 17 -2.82 1.83 9.81
CA TRP A 17 -1.51 1.32 9.41
C TRP A 17 -0.79 2.29 8.46
N ILE A 18 -1.55 2.96 7.58
CA ILE A 18 -1.00 4.02 6.72
C ILE A 18 -0.48 5.14 7.62
N VAL A 19 -1.30 5.60 8.56
CA VAL A 19 -0.93 6.67 9.50
C VAL A 19 0.31 6.30 10.32
N ASP A 20 0.39 5.08 10.84
CA ASP A 20 1.54 4.61 11.61
C ASP A 20 2.83 4.61 10.78
N THR A 21 2.76 4.12 9.53
CA THR A 21 3.91 4.12 8.62
C THR A 21 4.39 5.54 8.30
N LEU A 22 3.46 6.46 7.99
CA LEU A 22 3.80 7.87 7.74
C LEU A 22 4.37 8.52 9.00
N THR A 23 3.87 8.14 10.18
CA THR A 23 4.37 8.64 11.47
C THR A 23 5.80 8.16 11.73
N ARG A 24 6.14 6.90 11.42
CA ARG A 24 7.53 6.41 11.48
C ARG A 24 8.46 7.20 10.56
N LEU A 25 8.03 7.50 9.33
CA LEU A 25 8.78 8.36 8.40
C LEU A 25 8.99 9.77 9.00
N ILE A 26 7.94 10.37 9.58
CA ILE A 26 7.99 11.67 10.27
C ILE A 26 8.89 11.65 11.52
N PHE A 27 9.18 10.51 12.12
CA PHE A 27 10.12 10.43 13.25
C PHE A 27 11.51 9.91 12.85
N GLY A 28 11.72 9.56 11.57
CA GLY A 28 13.00 9.06 11.08
C GLY A 28 13.31 7.63 11.55
N ASP A 29 12.30 6.88 11.99
CA ASP A 29 12.43 5.45 12.31
C ASP A 29 12.33 4.64 11.01
N VAL A 30 13.44 4.60 10.26
CA VAL A 30 13.49 4.08 8.88
C VAL A 30 14.50 2.94 8.69
N ASP A 31 14.96 2.31 9.76
CA ASP A 31 15.98 1.26 9.73
C ASP A 31 15.48 -0.02 9.03
N HIS A 32 14.19 -0.34 9.19
CA HIS A 32 13.56 -1.48 8.54
C HIS A 32 12.06 -1.24 8.33
N PHE A 33 11.58 -1.60 7.14
CA PHE A 33 10.18 -1.64 6.79
C PHE A 33 9.76 -3.07 6.52
N ASP A 34 8.64 -3.48 7.10
CA ASP A 34 8.03 -4.77 6.76
C ASP A 34 7.35 -4.71 5.37
N SER A 35 6.79 -5.84 4.92
CA SER A 35 6.12 -5.93 3.62
C SER A 35 4.88 -5.04 3.49
N ARG A 36 4.19 -4.75 4.60
CA ARG A 36 3.00 -3.89 4.62
C ARG A 36 3.40 -2.42 4.58
N GLU A 37 4.41 -2.04 5.35
CA GLU A 37 4.99 -0.70 5.35
C GLU A 37 5.60 -0.37 3.99
N SER A 38 6.28 -1.33 3.37
CA SER A 38 6.81 -1.19 2.00
C SER A 38 5.68 -0.94 1.00
N LEU A 39 4.54 -1.64 1.14
CA LEU A 39 3.36 -1.43 0.31
C LEU A 39 2.79 -0.01 0.47
N VAL A 40 2.73 0.51 1.71
CA VAL A 40 2.32 1.89 1.97
C VAL A 40 3.28 2.90 1.32
N ILE A 41 4.60 2.65 1.40
CA ILE A 41 5.63 3.51 0.79
C ILE A 41 5.51 3.52 -0.73
N ASP A 42 5.29 2.36 -1.35
CA ASP A 42 5.12 2.25 -2.80
C ASP A 42 3.82 2.92 -3.27
N ALA A 43 2.72 2.73 -2.54
CA ALA A 43 1.47 3.44 -2.81
C ALA A 43 1.63 4.96 -2.65
N PHE A 44 2.39 5.42 -1.64
CA PHE A 44 2.70 6.83 -1.47
C PHE A 44 3.46 7.40 -2.67
N ARG A 45 4.49 6.70 -3.16
CA ARG A 45 5.22 7.08 -4.38
C ARG A 45 4.35 7.11 -5.63
N SER A 46 3.34 6.24 -5.72
CA SER A 46 2.39 6.21 -6.83
C SER A 46 1.46 7.43 -6.83
N VAL A 47 1.00 7.87 -5.65
CA VAL A 47 0.05 8.99 -5.56
C VAL A 47 0.72 10.35 -5.51
N ASP A 48 1.98 10.47 -5.10
CA ASP A 48 2.66 11.75 -4.97
C ASP A 48 4.04 11.74 -5.65
N ALA A 49 4.12 12.44 -6.79
CA ALA A 49 5.33 12.50 -7.59
C ALA A 49 6.49 13.22 -6.89
N ASN A 50 6.22 14.03 -5.87
CA ASN A 50 7.26 14.74 -5.12
C ASN A 50 8.20 13.77 -4.38
N VAL A 51 7.70 12.59 -3.99
CA VAL A 51 8.46 11.60 -3.21
C VAL A 51 8.94 10.41 -4.04
N LEU A 52 8.74 10.41 -5.36
CA LEU A 52 8.99 9.26 -6.24
C LEU A 52 10.41 8.69 -6.13
N ARG A 53 11.40 9.57 -5.94
CA ARG A 53 12.82 9.20 -5.87
C ARG A 53 13.45 9.51 -4.51
N ASP A 54 12.62 9.87 -3.54
CA ASP A 54 13.07 10.26 -2.22
C ASP A 54 13.47 9.04 -1.39
N THR A 55 14.50 9.24 -0.57
CA THR A 55 14.82 8.34 0.53
C THR A 55 13.73 8.44 1.61
N PRO A 56 13.53 7.39 2.43
CA PRO A 56 12.56 7.45 3.53
C PRO A 56 12.73 8.66 4.46
N ALA A 57 13.97 9.10 4.70
CA ALA A 57 14.25 10.29 5.49
C ALA A 57 13.71 11.58 4.83
N GLN A 58 13.94 11.74 3.52
CA GLN A 58 13.42 12.88 2.74
C GLN A 58 11.88 12.86 2.66
N MET A 59 11.29 11.68 2.55
CA MET A 59 9.82 11.51 2.63
C MET A 59 9.30 11.99 3.98
N GLY A 60 10.00 11.66 5.08
CA GLY A 60 9.70 12.17 6.41
C GLY A 60 9.76 13.69 6.50
N ASP A 61 10.79 14.31 5.92
CA ASP A 61 10.90 15.78 5.85
C ASP A 61 9.76 16.42 5.06
N TYR A 62 9.37 15.82 3.93
CA TYR A 62 8.21 16.26 3.17
C TYR A 62 6.92 16.20 4.00
N LEU A 63 6.67 15.07 4.67
CA LEU A 63 5.49 14.87 5.51
C LEU A 63 5.41 15.85 6.69
N ARG A 64 6.55 16.21 7.30
CA ARG A 64 6.62 17.23 8.38
C ARG A 64 6.20 18.62 7.92
N ASN A 65 6.34 18.92 6.63
CA ASN A 65 5.97 20.21 6.04
C ASN A 65 4.52 20.26 5.54
N LEU A 66 3.80 19.12 5.54
CA LEU A 66 2.39 19.10 5.16
C LEU A 66 1.49 19.60 6.29
N GLY A 67 0.48 20.39 5.93
CA GLY A 67 -0.62 20.71 6.82
C GLY A 67 -1.53 19.49 7.06
N VAL A 68 -2.27 19.51 8.16
CA VAL A 68 -3.19 18.41 8.54
C VAL A 68 -4.20 18.08 7.45
N ARG A 69 -4.72 19.09 6.74
CA ARG A 69 -5.66 18.87 5.63
C ARG A 69 -5.02 18.11 4.47
N GLU A 70 -3.79 18.45 4.13
CA GLU A 70 -3.03 17.78 3.07
C GLU A 70 -2.70 16.34 3.48
N MET A 71 -2.36 16.12 4.75
CA MET A 71 -2.14 14.78 5.31
C MET A 71 -3.39 13.89 5.19
N ILE A 72 -4.58 14.40 5.54
CA ILE A 72 -5.84 13.66 5.43
C ILE A 72 -6.11 13.26 3.97
N HIS A 73 -5.91 14.19 3.03
CA HIS A 73 -6.07 13.92 1.62
C HIS A 73 -5.04 12.90 1.11
N LEU A 74 -3.80 12.99 1.56
CA LEU A 74 -2.74 12.05 1.21
C LEU A 74 -3.08 10.63 1.68
N VAL A 75 -3.45 10.46 2.96
CA VAL A 75 -3.84 9.16 3.53
C VAL A 75 -5.00 8.54 2.74
N THR A 76 -6.02 9.35 2.41
CA THR A 76 -7.17 8.90 1.60
C THR A 76 -6.74 8.41 0.22
N ARG A 77 -5.81 9.12 -0.44
CA ARG A 77 -5.28 8.75 -1.75
C ARG A 77 -4.45 7.47 -1.69
N ILE A 78 -3.56 7.33 -0.71
CA ILE A 78 -2.76 6.13 -0.49
C ILE A 78 -3.68 4.92 -0.29
N ARG A 79 -4.69 5.03 0.58
CA ARG A 79 -5.67 3.96 0.82
C ARG A 79 -6.39 3.56 -0.46
N THR A 80 -6.88 4.55 -1.22
CA THR A 80 -7.59 4.31 -2.48
C THR A 80 -6.68 3.62 -3.51
N GLN A 81 -5.40 3.98 -3.57
CA GLN A 81 -4.41 3.35 -4.43
C GLN A 81 -4.20 1.88 -4.05
N ILE A 82 -4.04 1.59 -2.75
CA ILE A 82 -3.88 0.22 -2.25
C ILE A 82 -5.12 -0.64 -2.58
N ASP A 83 -6.31 -0.11 -2.36
CA ASP A 83 -7.57 -0.80 -2.69
C ASP A 83 -7.69 -1.06 -4.20
N SER A 84 -7.25 -0.10 -5.03
CA SER A 84 -7.25 -0.23 -6.48
C SER A 84 -6.25 -1.29 -6.96
N ASP A 85 -5.04 -1.30 -6.42
CA ASP A 85 -3.99 -2.27 -6.77
C ASP A 85 -4.39 -3.69 -6.33
N ALA A 86 -5.02 -3.84 -5.17
CA ALA A 86 -5.57 -5.10 -4.71
C ALA A 86 -6.68 -5.62 -5.66
N SER A 87 -7.55 -4.72 -6.15
CA SER A 87 -8.60 -5.07 -7.10
C SER A 87 -8.04 -5.46 -8.47
N ALA A 88 -7.04 -4.72 -8.97
CA ALA A 88 -6.37 -5.02 -10.24
C ALA A 88 -5.68 -6.40 -10.23
N MET A 89 -4.99 -6.73 -9.13
CA MET A 89 -4.35 -8.03 -8.93
C MET A 89 -5.35 -9.20 -8.96
N LEU A 90 -6.55 -9.01 -8.40
CA LEU A 90 -7.62 -10.01 -8.43
C LEU A 90 -8.27 -10.13 -9.83
N GLY A 91 -8.47 -9.00 -10.51
CA GLY A 91 -9.01 -8.95 -11.87
C GLY A 91 -8.13 -9.71 -12.88
N ASP A 92 -6.81 -9.50 -12.83
CA ASP A 92 -5.86 -10.15 -13.74
C ASP A 92 -5.78 -11.67 -13.54
N ALA A 93 -5.83 -12.13 -12.29
CA ALA A 93 -5.88 -13.57 -11.97
C ALA A 93 -7.12 -14.27 -12.57
N THR A 94 -8.26 -13.57 -12.62
CA THR A 94 -9.48 -14.11 -13.25
C THR A 94 -9.44 -14.04 -14.78
N ALA A 95 -8.80 -13.01 -15.36
CA ALA A 95 -8.64 -12.86 -16.81
C ALA A 95 -7.67 -13.91 -17.41
N GLY A 96 -6.60 -14.25 -16.68
CA GLY A 96 -5.66 -15.31 -17.07
C GLY A 96 -6.31 -16.69 -17.18
N LEU A 97 -7.25 -17.02 -16.28
CA LEU A 97 -8.00 -18.28 -16.31
C LEU A 97 -9.05 -18.32 -17.43
N ALA A 98 -9.72 -17.19 -17.71
CA ALA A 98 -10.71 -17.10 -18.78
C ALA A 98 -10.09 -17.23 -20.19
N THR A 99 -8.82 -16.85 -20.33
CA THR A 99 -8.11 -16.88 -21.62
C THR A 99 -7.64 -18.29 -22.01
N LEU A 100 -7.48 -19.21 -21.04
CA LEU A 100 -7.07 -20.58 -21.33
C LEU A 100 -8.21 -21.49 -21.84
N HIS A 101 -9.48 -21.14 -21.62
CA HIS A 101 -10.61 -21.99 -22.02
C HIS A 101 -11.11 -21.76 -23.46
N ARG A 102 -10.58 -20.77 -24.18
CA ARG A 102 -11.04 -20.39 -25.54
C ARG A 102 -10.05 -20.76 -26.64
N ARG A 103 -9.17 -21.74 -26.40
CA ARG A 103 -8.07 -22.10 -27.31
C ARG A 103 -7.94 -23.60 -27.58
N GLY A 104 -9.08 -24.31 -27.64
CA GLY A 104 -9.11 -25.74 -27.90
C GLY A 104 -10.40 -26.19 -28.58
N THR A 105 -10.65 -25.74 -29.81
CA THR A 105 -11.54 -26.41 -30.77
C THR A 105 -11.26 -25.88 -32.18
N LEU A 106 -10.24 -26.43 -32.83
CA LEU A 106 -10.19 -26.64 -34.29
C LEU A 106 -9.35 -27.90 -34.55
#